data_AF-A0A2M7S975-F1
#
_entry.id   AF-A0A2M7S975-F1
#
_cell.length_a   1.000
_cell.length_b   1.000
_cell.length_c   1.000
_cell.angle_alpha   90.00
_cell.angle_beta   90.00
_cell.angle_gamma   90.00
#
_symmetry.space_group_name_H-M   'P 1'
#
loop_
_entity.id
_entity.type
_entity.pdbx_description
1 polymer ?
#
loop_
_entity_poly.entity_id
_entity_poly.type
_entity_poly.pdbx_seq_one_letter_code
_entity_poly.pdbx_strand_id
1 'polypeptide(L)'
;MKNSSKTDRKFMKIAIEEMLLSRSEHAQKPDPMVGTVLVDKSGKELGRAHRSIFTPGDHGEFSILEKVRPDIDPSGCTLYVTLEPCTERENPKKIPCAQRIVEKKIDRVVIGILDPNPKICGFGKSYLENYGIKVNFFDKDLVEEIRIWNKDFIDFMQNNKQKLEGSMSKLEDIELPSQEEQKPYSDATIKDFSNETIKKYMKYRSDISYTVPSKELWTFFRKNRYLVKGDKGDVPTLAGIVLFGKDPSIFIPEHRILAECFGGTPENGASTDKTIGNGKKNITGPLFEMTKTAEDFYKTHIRKVPLIKGFQRVDEELEYPKEVIREAIVNALVHRDYRLGGHISFQIFRDRIVIKNPGSILRPNTIERMNSFDVTPARRNPIIAEAAEKMMLMEKKGRGIPDMSDQLQKYGLRPPNFAYDGYLIVTLYGREKTPPEYRIQKEFRSSLTDRQLKILNFIWEQGRVNSEETTKKFDITRETANQDFRKLLKLGLIEKKGTGRATYYILGNI
;
A
#
# COMPACT_ATOMS: atom_id res chain seq x y z
N MET A 1 27.56 -17.73 -26.01
CA MET A 1 27.33 -16.72 -24.94
C MET A 1 28.57 -15.91 -24.53
N LYS A 2 29.82 -16.20 -24.99
CA LYS A 2 31.04 -15.44 -24.58
C LYS A 2 31.24 -14.06 -25.27
N ASN A 3 30.55 -13.75 -26.37
CA ASN A 3 30.76 -12.49 -27.12
C ASN A 3 29.93 -11.28 -26.63
N SER A 4 28.78 -11.48 -25.96
CA SER A 4 27.91 -10.36 -25.56
C SER A 4 28.54 -9.44 -24.52
N SER A 5 29.21 -10.01 -23.51
CA SER A 5 29.81 -9.25 -22.40
C SER A 5 30.95 -8.32 -22.84
N LYS A 6 31.81 -8.74 -23.79
CA LYS A 6 32.89 -7.88 -24.31
C LYS A 6 32.36 -6.71 -25.15
N THR A 7 31.34 -6.97 -25.97
CA THR A 7 30.69 -5.94 -26.81
C THR A 7 29.94 -4.93 -25.97
N ASP A 8 29.19 -5.41 -24.98
CA ASP A 8 28.48 -4.58 -24.00
C ASP A 8 29.49 -3.65 -23.31
N ARG A 9 30.61 -4.20 -22.81
CA ARG A 9 31.60 -3.43 -22.06
C ARG A 9 32.21 -2.31 -22.90
N LYS A 10 32.45 -2.55 -24.19
CA LYS A 10 32.92 -1.54 -25.14
C LYS A 10 31.94 -0.36 -25.23
N PHE A 11 30.65 -0.63 -25.42
CA PHE A 11 29.66 0.44 -25.63
C PHE A 11 29.31 1.20 -24.34
N MET A 12 29.38 0.56 -23.17
CA MET A 12 29.25 1.30 -21.92
C MET A 12 30.44 2.20 -21.64
N LYS A 13 31.67 1.79 -21.99
CA LYS A 13 32.84 2.69 -21.94
C LYS A 13 32.64 3.92 -22.82
N ILE A 14 32.11 3.73 -24.03
CA ILE A 14 31.77 4.84 -24.93
C ILE A 14 30.66 5.72 -24.32
N ALA A 15 29.64 5.12 -23.68
CA ALA A 15 28.61 5.88 -22.98
C ALA A 15 29.18 6.68 -21.80
N ILE A 16 30.19 6.16 -21.10
CA ILE A 16 30.91 6.88 -20.04
C ILE A 16 31.74 8.03 -20.65
N GLU A 17 32.45 7.82 -21.75
CA GLU A 17 33.16 8.90 -22.46
C GLU A 17 32.23 10.06 -22.83
N GLU A 18 31.03 9.74 -23.35
CA GLU A 18 29.99 10.73 -23.64
C GLU A 18 29.43 11.38 -22.38
N MET A 19 29.21 10.60 -21.33
CA MET A 19 28.74 11.10 -20.04
C MET A 19 29.64 12.22 -19.52
N LEU A 20 30.96 12.11 -19.67
CA LEU A 20 31.94 13.12 -19.27
C LEU A 20 31.83 14.45 -20.02
N LEU A 21 31.13 14.48 -21.17
CA LEU A 21 30.85 15.70 -21.93
C LEU A 21 29.57 16.42 -21.45
N SER A 22 28.80 15.81 -20.54
CA SER A 22 27.59 16.41 -19.95
C SER A 22 27.92 17.74 -19.27
N ARG A 23 27.05 18.73 -19.44
CA ARG A 23 27.18 20.04 -18.78
C ARG A 23 26.08 20.21 -17.75
N SER A 24 26.43 20.72 -16.57
CA SER A 24 25.43 21.15 -15.60
C SER A 24 24.76 22.44 -16.07
N GLU A 25 23.45 22.51 -15.85
CA GLU A 25 22.56 23.58 -16.28
C GLU A 25 22.10 24.45 -15.12
N HIS A 26 22.23 23.94 -13.88
CA HIS A 26 21.74 24.60 -12.67
C HIS A 26 22.90 25.00 -11.75
N ALA A 27 23.01 26.28 -11.44
CA ALA A 27 24.04 26.79 -10.53
C ALA A 27 23.85 26.35 -9.07
N GLN A 28 22.64 25.98 -8.67
CA GLN A 28 22.26 25.67 -7.27
C GLN A 28 21.93 24.20 -7.04
N LYS A 29 22.00 23.34 -8.07
CA LYS A 29 21.67 21.91 -8.00
C LYS A 29 22.61 21.13 -8.91
N PRO A 30 23.35 20.13 -8.41
CA PRO A 30 24.15 19.28 -9.27
C PRO A 30 23.22 18.49 -10.20
N ASP A 31 23.49 18.56 -11.49
CA ASP A 31 22.78 17.78 -12.49
C ASP A 31 23.46 16.42 -12.70
N PRO A 32 22.69 15.37 -13.03
CA PRO A 32 23.29 14.09 -13.39
C PRO A 32 24.09 14.22 -14.68
N MET A 33 25.27 13.62 -14.70
CA MET A 33 26.02 13.37 -15.92
C MET A 33 25.47 12.09 -16.56
N VAL A 34 25.00 12.18 -17.79
CA VAL A 34 24.36 11.06 -18.51
C VAL A 34 24.89 10.98 -19.92
N GLY A 35 25.39 9.80 -20.31
CA GLY A 35 25.78 9.48 -21.68
C GLY A 35 24.99 8.30 -22.22
N THR A 36 24.73 8.32 -23.52
CA THR A 36 23.96 7.29 -24.24
C THR A 36 24.61 6.90 -25.56
N VAL A 37 24.47 5.64 -25.92
CA VAL A 37 24.94 5.08 -27.19
C VAL A 37 23.87 4.15 -27.77
N LEU A 38 23.56 4.31 -29.05
CA LEU A 38 22.61 3.47 -29.76
C LEU A 38 23.37 2.52 -30.70
N VAL A 39 23.07 1.23 -30.63
CA VAL A 39 23.77 0.18 -31.38
C VAL A 39 22.76 -0.72 -32.07
N ASP A 40 22.99 -1.00 -33.35
CA ASP A 40 22.13 -1.88 -34.13
C ASP A 40 22.34 -3.37 -33.82
N LYS A 41 21.50 -4.21 -34.42
CA LYS A 41 21.55 -5.69 -34.24
C LYS A 41 22.84 -6.33 -34.77
N SER A 42 23.58 -5.64 -35.65
CA SER A 42 24.87 -6.11 -36.17
C SER A 42 26.04 -5.75 -35.24
N GLY A 43 25.80 -4.92 -34.23
CA GLY A 43 26.83 -4.41 -33.32
C GLY A 43 27.52 -3.14 -33.85
N LYS A 44 26.91 -2.43 -34.81
CA LYS A 44 27.39 -1.14 -35.31
C LYS A 44 26.79 0.00 -34.49
N GLU A 45 27.64 0.95 -34.13
CA GLU A 45 27.23 2.18 -33.47
C GLU A 45 26.45 3.08 -34.45
N LEU A 46 25.27 3.52 -34.05
CA LEU A 46 24.39 4.39 -34.82
C LEU A 46 24.46 5.85 -34.40
N GLY A 47 24.81 6.10 -33.13
CA GLY A 47 24.98 7.44 -32.59
C GLY A 47 25.35 7.43 -31.12
N ARG A 48 25.70 8.63 -30.65
CA ARG A 48 26.08 8.96 -29.27
C ARG A 48 25.37 10.24 -28.85
N ALA A 49 25.01 10.34 -27.58
CA ALA A 49 24.55 11.59 -27.01
C ALA A 49 24.91 11.68 -25.53
N HIS A 50 24.85 12.90 -25.01
CA HIS A 50 24.93 13.16 -23.58
C HIS A 50 23.89 14.21 -23.18
N ARG A 51 23.69 14.36 -21.88
CA ARG A 51 22.78 15.37 -21.33
C ARG A 51 23.21 16.76 -21.84
N SER A 52 22.23 17.55 -22.28
CA SER A 52 22.42 18.94 -22.70
C SER A 52 23.21 19.16 -23.99
N ILE A 53 23.42 18.12 -24.81
CA ILE A 53 24.21 18.22 -26.06
C ILE A 53 23.69 19.27 -27.04
N PHE A 54 22.37 19.42 -27.19
CA PHE A 54 21.75 20.39 -28.13
C PHE A 54 21.12 21.58 -27.42
N THR A 55 20.28 21.32 -26.41
CA THR A 55 19.57 22.35 -25.67
C THR A 55 19.56 22.02 -24.18
N PRO A 56 19.66 23.03 -23.29
CA PRO A 56 19.47 22.81 -21.86
C PRO A 56 18.13 22.11 -21.56
N GLY A 57 18.17 21.10 -20.68
CA GLY A 57 17.07 20.23 -20.27
C GLY A 57 16.87 19.01 -21.17
N ASP A 58 17.72 18.78 -22.17
CA ASP A 58 17.65 17.57 -22.99
C ASP A 58 18.42 16.43 -22.35
N HIS A 59 17.76 15.28 -22.24
CA HIS A 59 18.38 14.06 -21.75
C HIS A 59 19.15 13.38 -22.90
N GLY A 60 20.12 12.52 -22.56
CA GLY A 60 20.86 11.76 -23.58
C GLY A 60 19.93 10.86 -24.41
N GLU A 61 18.95 10.22 -23.77
CA GLU A 61 17.99 9.32 -24.42
C GLU A 61 17.03 10.09 -25.34
N PHE A 62 16.62 11.28 -24.92
CA PHE A 62 15.84 12.19 -25.76
C PHE A 62 16.63 12.57 -27.02
N SER A 63 17.89 12.98 -26.82
CA SER A 63 18.72 13.52 -27.89
C SER A 63 19.07 12.43 -28.91
N ILE A 64 19.43 11.24 -28.44
CA ILE A 64 19.84 10.15 -29.34
C ILE A 64 18.66 9.58 -30.15
N LEU A 65 17.44 9.56 -29.59
CA LEU A 65 16.26 8.97 -30.25
C LEU A 65 15.49 9.96 -31.14
N GLU A 66 15.72 11.28 -31.01
CA GLU A 66 15.00 12.29 -31.79
C GLU A 66 15.88 13.27 -32.58
N LYS A 67 17.14 13.51 -32.15
CA LYS A 67 17.95 14.62 -32.69
C LYS A 67 19.26 14.19 -33.36
N VAL A 68 19.95 13.19 -32.82
CA VAL A 68 21.29 12.80 -33.33
C VAL A 68 21.22 12.19 -34.73
N ARG A 69 20.23 11.30 -34.96
CA ARG A 69 19.97 10.66 -36.26
C ARG A 69 18.46 10.43 -36.45
N PRO A 70 17.68 11.49 -36.69
CA PRO A 70 16.23 11.37 -36.87
C PRO A 70 15.85 10.53 -38.11
N ASP A 71 16.80 10.32 -39.02
CA ASP A 71 16.67 9.51 -40.23
C ASP A 71 16.75 8.00 -39.98
N ILE A 72 17.22 7.57 -38.81
CA ILE A 72 17.38 6.15 -38.47
C ILE A 72 16.18 5.67 -37.65
N ASP A 73 15.60 4.53 -38.03
CA ASP A 73 14.64 3.80 -37.19
C ASP A 73 15.39 3.05 -36.07
N PRO A 74 15.23 3.43 -34.79
CA PRO A 74 15.90 2.78 -33.67
C PRO A 74 15.26 1.42 -33.30
N SER A 75 14.16 1.01 -33.94
CA SER A 75 13.43 -0.22 -33.63
C SER A 75 14.34 -1.45 -33.62
N GLY A 76 14.30 -2.18 -32.50
CA GLY A 76 15.08 -3.39 -32.27
C GLY A 76 16.56 -3.18 -31.98
N CYS A 77 17.02 -1.94 -31.78
CA CYS A 77 18.39 -1.63 -31.37
C CYS A 77 18.63 -1.93 -29.87
N THR A 78 19.91 -1.89 -29.46
CA THR A 78 20.30 -1.81 -28.04
C THR A 78 20.68 -0.38 -27.69
N LEU A 79 20.14 0.13 -26.59
CA LEU A 79 20.50 1.42 -26.01
C LEU A 79 21.37 1.22 -24.76
N TYR A 80 22.57 1.79 -24.75
CA TYR A 80 23.43 1.86 -23.56
C TYR A 80 23.25 3.23 -22.93
N VAL A 81 23.00 3.28 -21.63
CA VAL A 81 22.79 4.54 -20.88
C VAL A 81 23.47 4.47 -19.52
N THR A 82 24.20 5.51 -19.13
CA THR A 82 24.94 5.51 -17.86
C THR A 82 24.06 5.66 -16.62
N LEU A 83 22.88 6.28 -16.75
CA LEU A 83 21.89 6.48 -15.68
C LEU A 83 20.52 5.90 -16.07
N GLU A 84 19.71 5.51 -15.10
CA GLU A 84 18.37 4.98 -15.38
C GLU A 84 17.46 5.98 -16.13
N PRO A 85 16.77 5.54 -17.20
CA PRO A 85 15.84 6.40 -17.92
C PRO A 85 14.67 6.88 -17.06
N CYS A 86 14.44 8.19 -17.05
CA CYS A 86 13.40 8.78 -16.21
C CYS A 86 11.98 8.36 -16.59
N THR A 87 11.11 8.21 -15.59
CA THR A 87 9.67 7.93 -15.71
C THR A 87 8.79 9.15 -15.54
N GLU A 88 9.34 10.26 -15.03
CA GLU A 88 8.67 11.55 -14.88
C GLU A 88 9.58 12.67 -15.43
N ARG A 89 8.97 13.80 -15.79
CA ARG A 89 9.66 15.00 -16.31
C ARG A 89 9.09 16.22 -15.61
N GLU A 90 9.96 17.13 -15.15
CA GLU A 90 9.54 18.37 -14.46
C GLU A 90 8.71 19.29 -15.37
N ASN A 91 8.82 19.15 -16.69
CA ASN A 91 7.95 19.81 -17.65
C ASN A 91 6.90 18.82 -18.19
N PRO A 92 5.61 18.93 -17.80
CA PRO A 92 4.57 17.97 -18.17
C PRO A 92 4.29 17.87 -19.68
N LYS A 93 4.83 18.79 -20.49
CA LYS A 93 4.76 18.70 -21.97
C LYS A 93 5.81 17.78 -22.58
N LYS A 94 6.81 17.31 -21.82
CA LYS A 94 7.89 16.44 -22.32
C LYS A 94 7.62 14.98 -21.95
N ILE A 95 7.58 14.09 -22.94
CA ILE A 95 7.48 12.63 -22.74
C ILE A 95 8.70 12.13 -21.94
N PRO A 96 8.52 11.26 -20.91
CA PRO A 96 9.61 10.62 -20.17
C PRO A 96 10.49 9.72 -21.04
N CYS A 97 11.75 9.50 -20.61
CA CYS A 97 12.71 8.74 -21.39
C CYS A 97 12.33 7.25 -21.47
N ALA A 98 11.87 6.65 -20.36
CA ALA A 98 11.43 5.25 -20.34
C ALA A 98 10.25 5.00 -21.30
N GLN A 99 9.25 5.90 -21.30
CA GLN A 99 8.11 5.84 -22.23
C GLN A 99 8.58 5.93 -23.69
N ARG A 100 9.50 6.85 -23.98
CA ARG A 100 10.01 7.05 -25.34
C ARG A 100 10.76 5.83 -25.87
N ILE A 101 11.57 5.20 -25.03
CA ILE A 101 12.30 3.99 -25.41
C ILE A 101 11.31 2.89 -25.82
N VAL A 102 10.18 2.77 -25.13
CA VAL A 102 9.08 1.86 -25.49
C VAL A 102 8.41 2.27 -26.81
N GLU A 103 8.06 3.54 -26.98
CA GLU A 103 7.44 4.04 -28.22
C GLU A 103 8.32 3.82 -29.45
N LYS A 104 9.65 3.95 -29.28
CA LYS A 104 10.67 3.73 -30.31
C LYS A 104 11.05 2.26 -30.50
N LYS A 105 10.42 1.33 -29.76
CA LYS A 105 10.56 -0.12 -29.90
C LYS A 105 12.00 -0.63 -29.77
N ILE A 106 12.77 -0.06 -28.85
CA ILE A 106 14.11 -0.57 -28.49
C ILE A 106 13.98 -2.00 -27.95
N ASP A 107 14.83 -2.94 -28.40
CA ASP A 107 14.77 -4.35 -27.94
C ASP A 107 15.40 -4.51 -26.56
N ARG A 108 16.48 -3.76 -26.31
CA ARG A 108 17.31 -3.93 -25.12
C ARG A 108 17.88 -2.60 -24.63
N VAL A 109 17.85 -2.39 -23.33
CA VAL A 109 18.50 -1.26 -22.65
C VAL A 109 19.52 -1.81 -21.67
N VAL A 110 20.72 -1.24 -21.69
CA VAL A 110 21.77 -1.58 -20.72
C VAL A 110 22.09 -0.35 -19.88
N ILE A 111 21.79 -0.44 -18.58
CA ILE A 111 21.82 0.67 -17.63
C ILE A 111 23.11 0.58 -16.81
N GLY A 112 23.81 1.72 -16.67
CA GLY A 112 24.98 1.86 -15.81
C GLY A 112 24.59 1.80 -14.33
N ILE A 113 23.93 2.85 -13.83
CA ILE A 113 23.42 2.91 -12.45
C ILE A 113 21.94 3.24 -12.42
N LEU A 114 21.23 2.75 -11.39
CA LEU A 114 19.89 3.23 -11.07
C LEU A 114 19.92 4.68 -10.64
N ASP A 115 18.85 5.42 -10.92
CA ASP A 115 18.76 6.83 -10.55
C ASP A 115 18.67 6.95 -9.02
N PRO A 116 19.53 7.74 -8.35
CA PRO A 116 19.46 7.95 -6.89
C PRO A 116 18.19 8.70 -6.45
N ASN A 117 17.47 9.34 -7.38
CA ASN A 117 16.18 9.99 -7.10
C ASN A 117 15.15 8.95 -6.63
N PRO A 118 14.61 9.04 -5.40
CA PRO A 118 13.62 8.10 -4.91
C PRO A 118 12.35 7.98 -5.76
N LYS A 119 12.03 9.02 -6.54
CA LYS A 119 10.87 9.05 -7.45
C LYS A 119 11.11 8.27 -8.75
N ILE A 120 12.37 8.01 -9.11
CA ILE A 120 12.77 7.38 -10.38
C ILE A 120 13.45 6.03 -10.14
N CYS A 121 14.21 5.89 -9.04
CA CYS A 121 14.99 4.72 -8.68
C CYS A 121 14.23 3.39 -8.89
N GLY A 122 14.63 2.63 -9.90
CA GLY A 122 14.05 1.32 -10.25
C GLY A 122 12.76 1.39 -11.06
N PHE A 123 12.07 2.53 -11.11
CA PHE A 123 10.83 2.69 -11.87
C PHE A 123 11.08 2.71 -13.38
N GLY A 124 12.17 3.32 -13.85
CA GLY A 124 12.54 3.34 -15.26
C GLY A 124 12.86 1.94 -15.76
N LYS A 125 13.68 1.20 -15.01
CA LYS A 125 13.99 -0.20 -15.25
C LYS A 125 12.73 -1.06 -15.27
N SER A 126 11.88 -0.98 -14.25
CA SER A 126 10.64 -1.74 -14.18
C SER A 126 9.66 -1.38 -15.30
N TYR A 127 9.56 -0.10 -15.67
CA TYR A 127 8.73 0.33 -16.79
C TYR A 127 9.18 -0.35 -18.08
N LEU A 128 10.48 -0.33 -18.40
CA LEU A 128 11.02 -0.98 -19.59
C LEU A 128 10.76 -2.49 -19.61
N GLU A 129 11.02 -3.18 -18.49
CA GLU A 129 10.78 -4.63 -18.37
C GLU A 129 9.31 -5.01 -18.54
N ASN A 130 8.38 -4.21 -17.99
CA ASN A 130 6.94 -4.44 -18.11
C ASN A 130 6.42 -4.33 -19.55
N TYR A 131 7.08 -3.55 -20.40
CA TYR A 131 6.77 -3.42 -21.82
C TYR A 131 7.60 -4.35 -22.72
N GLY A 132 8.25 -5.36 -22.12
CA GLY A 132 8.96 -6.42 -22.85
C GLY A 132 10.35 -6.04 -23.34
N ILE A 133 10.91 -4.90 -22.90
CA ILE A 133 12.28 -4.49 -23.22
C ILE A 133 13.24 -5.23 -22.28
N LYS A 134 14.28 -5.84 -22.85
CA LYS A 134 15.31 -6.52 -22.06
C LYS A 134 16.16 -5.48 -21.34
N VAL A 135 16.30 -5.59 -20.02
CA VAL A 135 17.16 -4.69 -19.24
C VAL A 135 18.34 -5.46 -18.67
N ASN A 136 19.55 -4.93 -18.87
CA ASN A 136 20.78 -5.48 -18.30
C ASN A 136 21.57 -4.40 -17.55
N PHE A 137 22.51 -4.83 -16.70
CA PHE A 137 23.45 -3.97 -15.96
C PHE A 137 24.89 -4.39 -16.27
N PHE A 138 25.85 -3.53 -15.92
CA PHE A 138 27.27 -3.72 -16.17
C PHE A 138 28.08 -4.19 -14.97
N ASP A 139 29.32 -4.60 -15.27
CA ASP A 139 30.35 -4.98 -14.32
C ASP A 139 30.59 -3.87 -13.28
N LYS A 140 30.92 -4.31 -12.07
CA LYS A 140 31.05 -3.46 -10.87
C LYS A 140 32.03 -2.29 -11.05
N ASP A 141 33.09 -2.46 -11.85
CA ASP A 141 34.12 -1.44 -12.04
C ASP A 141 33.63 -0.23 -12.85
N LEU A 142 32.88 -0.45 -13.94
CA LEU A 142 32.27 0.64 -14.72
C LEU A 142 31.13 1.32 -13.93
N VAL A 143 30.40 0.55 -13.12
CA VAL A 143 29.40 1.09 -12.19
C VAL A 143 30.03 2.04 -11.18
N GLU A 144 31.17 1.65 -10.60
CA GLU A 144 31.93 2.50 -9.66
C GLU A 144 32.44 3.78 -10.34
N GLU A 145 32.93 3.69 -11.57
CA GLU A 145 33.35 4.86 -12.37
C GLU A 145 32.19 5.84 -12.59
N ILE A 146 31.01 5.35 -12.99
CA ILE A 146 29.82 6.20 -13.18
C ILE A 146 29.42 6.87 -11.86
N ARG A 147 29.50 6.15 -10.73
CA ARG A 147 29.18 6.70 -9.40
C ARG A 147 30.16 7.77 -8.95
N ILE A 148 31.46 7.60 -9.24
CA ILE A 148 32.49 8.58 -8.88
C ILE A 148 32.20 9.91 -9.56
N TRP A 149 31.91 9.90 -10.86
CA TRP A 149 31.59 11.11 -11.61
C TRP A 149 30.24 11.73 -11.26
N ASN A 150 29.26 10.92 -10.88
CA ASN A 150 27.95 11.40 -10.43
C ASN A 150 27.87 11.63 -8.90
N LYS A 151 28.98 11.65 -8.18
CA LYS A 151 28.99 11.69 -6.71
C LYS A 151 28.18 12.86 -6.15
N ASP A 152 28.42 14.08 -6.63
CA ASP A 152 27.74 15.27 -6.12
C ASP A 152 26.22 15.22 -6.36
N PHE A 153 25.80 14.70 -7.53
CA PHE A 153 24.39 14.48 -7.84
C PHE A 153 23.77 13.41 -6.92
N ILE A 154 24.45 12.27 -6.75
CA ILE A 154 24.02 11.19 -5.87
C ILE A 154 23.89 11.70 -4.43
N ASP A 155 24.91 12.36 -3.91
CA ASP A 155 24.95 12.90 -2.55
C ASP A 155 23.87 13.98 -2.36
N PHE A 156 23.65 14.85 -3.34
CA PHE A 156 22.56 15.83 -3.29
C PHE A 156 21.17 15.18 -3.25
N MET A 157 20.94 14.15 -4.07
CA MET A 157 19.67 13.41 -4.06
C MET A 157 19.48 12.60 -2.78
N GLN A 158 20.56 12.03 -2.22
CA GLN A 158 20.55 11.32 -0.94
C GLN A 158 20.37 12.26 0.25
N ASN A 159 20.95 13.46 0.24
CA ASN A 159 20.78 14.47 1.28
C ASN A 159 19.38 15.10 1.26
N ASN A 160 18.81 15.32 0.07
CA ASN A 160 17.41 15.72 -0.06
C ASN A 160 16.46 14.59 0.36
N LYS A 161 16.80 13.34 0.02
CA LYS A 161 16.14 12.15 0.56
C LYS A 161 16.20 12.15 2.09
N GLN A 162 17.36 12.37 2.73
CA GLN A 162 17.48 12.46 4.19
C GLN A 162 16.69 13.62 4.81
N LYS A 163 16.62 14.79 4.16
CA LYS A 163 15.80 15.93 4.63
C LYS A 163 14.30 15.67 4.49
N LEU A 164 13.88 14.99 3.42
CA LEU A 164 12.51 14.52 3.22
C LEU A 164 12.16 13.38 4.20
N GLU A 165 13.09 12.47 4.46
CA GLU A 165 13.00 11.34 5.41
C GLU A 165 13.03 11.77 6.88
N GLY A 166 13.77 12.83 7.23
CA GLY A 166 13.71 13.45 8.55
C GLY A 166 12.32 14.02 8.86
N SER A 167 11.54 14.32 7.82
CA SER A 167 10.16 14.79 7.92
C SER A 167 9.11 13.72 7.59
N MET A 168 9.52 12.52 7.15
CA MET A 168 8.68 11.39 6.76
C MET A 168 9.37 10.07 7.10
N SER A 169 9.00 9.48 8.24
CA SER A 169 8.99 8.03 8.49
C SER A 169 10.02 7.16 7.76
N LYS A 170 11.02 6.69 8.51
CA LYS A 170 11.56 5.32 8.46
C LYS A 170 11.08 4.50 7.24
N LEU A 171 11.81 4.57 6.13
CA LEU A 171 11.49 3.85 4.90
C LEU A 171 11.70 2.34 5.08
N GLU A 172 10.59 1.65 5.30
CA GLU A 172 10.11 0.43 4.64
C GLU A 172 11.15 -0.39 3.86
N ASP A 173 11.40 -1.61 4.36
CA ASP A 173 12.04 -2.68 3.61
C ASP A 173 11.31 -2.93 2.28
N ILE A 174 12.07 -2.91 1.19
CA ILE A 174 11.56 -3.17 -0.17
C ILE A 174 11.05 -4.61 -0.23
N GLU A 175 9.73 -4.78 -0.22
CA GLU A 175 9.11 -6.09 -0.45
C GLU A 175 8.45 -6.15 -1.84
N LEU A 176 8.86 -7.16 -2.60
CA LEU A 176 8.24 -7.59 -3.86
C LEU A 176 7.30 -8.78 -3.59
N PRO A 177 6.36 -9.12 -4.51
CA PRO A 177 5.54 -10.31 -4.38
C PRO A 177 6.38 -11.55 -4.09
N SER A 178 6.00 -12.28 -3.04
CA SER A 178 6.75 -13.46 -2.59
C SER A 178 6.28 -14.71 -3.34
N GLN A 179 7.20 -15.60 -3.68
CA GLN A 179 6.86 -16.94 -4.16
C GLN A 179 6.74 -17.95 -2.99
N GLU A 180 6.83 -17.49 -1.74
CA GLU A 180 6.78 -18.34 -0.54
C GLU A 180 5.49 -19.17 -0.47
N GLU A 181 4.38 -18.66 -1.02
CA GLU A 181 3.12 -19.41 -1.08
C GLU A 181 3.21 -20.74 -1.86
N GLN A 182 4.24 -20.94 -2.69
CA GLN A 182 4.49 -22.17 -3.44
C GLN A 182 5.44 -23.14 -2.71
N LYS A 183 6.01 -22.75 -1.57
CA LYS A 183 6.94 -23.58 -0.82
C LYS A 183 6.30 -24.91 -0.42
N PRO A 184 6.89 -26.07 -0.79
CA PRO A 184 6.41 -27.36 -0.34
C PRO A 184 6.77 -27.63 1.12
N TYR A 185 5.85 -28.29 1.83
CA TYR A 185 6.08 -28.81 3.17
C TYR A 185 6.20 -30.33 3.11
N SER A 186 7.43 -30.83 3.05
CA SER A 186 7.74 -32.25 2.78
C SER A 186 7.19 -33.24 3.83
N ASP A 187 6.90 -32.74 5.02
CA ASP A 187 6.26 -33.43 6.13
C ASP A 187 4.72 -33.45 6.06
N ALA A 188 4.13 -32.65 5.18
CA ALA A 188 2.69 -32.63 4.93
C ALA A 188 2.29 -33.57 3.79
N THR A 189 1.05 -34.06 3.83
CA THR A 189 0.46 -34.94 2.80
C THR A 189 -0.96 -34.51 2.44
N ILE A 190 -1.55 -35.08 1.39
CA ILE A 190 -2.95 -34.85 1.03
C ILE A 190 -3.95 -35.22 2.16
N LYS A 191 -3.55 -36.06 3.13
CA LYS A 191 -4.39 -36.43 4.28
C LYS A 191 -4.52 -35.30 5.29
N ASP A 192 -3.64 -34.30 5.24
CA ASP A 192 -3.65 -33.13 6.10
C ASP A 192 -4.62 -32.05 5.61
N PHE A 193 -5.18 -32.21 4.41
CA PHE A 193 -6.27 -31.37 3.94
C PHE A 193 -7.63 -31.76 4.56
N SER A 194 -8.42 -30.73 4.87
CA SER A 194 -9.78 -30.85 5.34
C SER A 194 -10.73 -31.04 4.16
N ASN A 195 -11.32 -32.23 4.05
CA ASN A 195 -12.36 -32.51 3.05
C ASN A 195 -13.56 -31.56 3.19
N GLU A 196 -13.89 -31.11 4.40
CA GLU A 196 -14.97 -30.15 4.63
C GLU A 196 -14.62 -28.77 4.03
N THR A 197 -13.40 -28.28 4.29
CA THR A 197 -12.92 -26.99 3.75
C THR A 197 -12.86 -27.04 2.22
N ILE A 198 -12.37 -28.14 1.64
CA ILE A 198 -12.36 -28.34 0.19
C ILE A 198 -13.78 -28.32 -0.36
N LYS A 199 -14.74 -29.04 0.26
CA LYS A 199 -16.14 -29.04 -0.17
C LYS A 199 -16.76 -27.63 -0.12
N LYS A 200 -16.46 -26.85 0.93
CA LYS A 200 -16.88 -25.45 1.02
C LYS A 200 -16.32 -24.62 -0.14
N TYR A 201 -15.03 -24.71 -0.41
CA TYR A 201 -14.39 -24.02 -1.55
C TYR A 201 -15.03 -24.39 -2.88
N MET A 202 -15.30 -25.68 -3.12
CA MET A 202 -15.97 -26.13 -4.35
C MET A 202 -17.40 -25.60 -4.46
N LYS A 203 -18.13 -25.45 -3.35
CA LYS A 203 -19.47 -24.84 -3.36
C LYS A 203 -19.45 -23.37 -3.83
N TYR A 204 -18.40 -22.62 -3.52
CA TYR A 204 -18.24 -21.24 -3.98
C TYR A 204 -17.80 -21.14 -5.45
N ARG A 205 -17.23 -22.22 -6.00
CA ARG A 205 -16.81 -22.34 -7.39
C ARG A 205 -17.86 -23.09 -8.22
N SER A 206 -18.92 -22.39 -8.65
CA SER A 206 -19.97 -22.98 -9.50
C SER A 206 -19.47 -23.51 -10.85
N ASP A 207 -18.26 -23.14 -11.27
CA ASP A 207 -17.60 -23.54 -12.51
C ASP A 207 -16.90 -24.91 -12.45
N ILE A 208 -16.75 -25.51 -11.25
CA ILE A 208 -16.10 -26.82 -11.08
C ILE A 208 -16.87 -27.70 -10.09
N SER A 209 -16.94 -28.99 -10.39
CA SER A 209 -17.52 -29.98 -9.48
C SER A 209 -16.66 -31.23 -9.51
N TYR A 210 -16.06 -31.55 -8.36
CA TYR A 210 -15.26 -32.75 -8.17
C TYR A 210 -15.72 -33.48 -6.91
N THR A 211 -15.71 -34.81 -6.97
CA THR A 211 -15.86 -35.63 -5.76
C THR A 211 -14.68 -35.39 -4.83
N VAL A 212 -14.94 -35.28 -3.52
CA VAL A 212 -13.90 -35.01 -2.52
C VAL A 212 -13.76 -36.23 -1.59
N PRO A 213 -12.64 -36.96 -1.61
CA PRO A 213 -11.46 -36.80 -2.48
C PRO A 213 -11.58 -37.54 -3.84
N SER A 214 -10.88 -37.07 -4.88
CA SER A 214 -10.76 -37.77 -6.16
C SER A 214 -9.42 -37.48 -6.88
N LYS A 215 -9.07 -38.26 -7.91
CA LYS A 215 -7.85 -38.06 -8.70
C LYS A 215 -7.89 -36.76 -9.52
N GLU A 216 -9.07 -36.40 -10.00
CA GLU A 216 -9.35 -35.18 -10.75
C GLU A 216 -9.16 -33.95 -9.85
N LEU A 217 -9.67 -34.02 -8.61
CA LEU A 217 -9.45 -33.01 -7.58
C LEU A 217 -7.96 -32.76 -7.35
N TRP A 218 -7.16 -33.80 -7.14
CA TRP A 218 -5.71 -33.63 -6.91
C TRP A 218 -4.97 -33.11 -8.14
N THR A 219 -5.46 -33.43 -9.33
CA THR A 219 -4.95 -32.85 -10.58
C THR A 219 -5.26 -31.36 -10.66
N PHE A 220 -6.48 -30.95 -10.27
CA PHE A 220 -6.84 -29.54 -10.14
C PHE A 220 -5.96 -28.83 -9.09
N PHE A 221 -5.74 -29.44 -7.92
CA PHE A 221 -4.90 -28.85 -6.87
C PHE A 221 -3.45 -28.63 -7.32
N ARG A 222 -2.87 -29.57 -8.08
CA ARG A 222 -1.54 -29.39 -8.70
C ARG A 222 -1.52 -28.24 -9.70
N LYS A 223 -2.53 -28.14 -10.59
CA LYS A 223 -2.62 -27.06 -11.58
C LYS A 223 -2.70 -25.67 -10.93
N ASN A 224 -3.35 -25.57 -9.77
CA ASN A 224 -3.48 -24.33 -8.99
C ASN A 224 -2.36 -24.18 -7.95
N ARG A 225 -1.32 -25.02 -7.97
CA ARG A 225 -0.15 -24.96 -7.08
C ARG A 225 -0.48 -25.06 -5.58
N TYR A 226 -1.60 -25.67 -5.21
CA TYR A 226 -1.90 -26.08 -3.83
C TYR A 226 -1.14 -27.36 -3.44
N LEU A 227 -0.74 -28.14 -4.45
CA LEU A 227 0.08 -29.34 -4.35
C LEU A 227 1.21 -29.26 -5.37
N VAL A 228 2.35 -29.88 -5.04
CA VAL A 228 3.44 -30.17 -5.98
C VAL A 228 3.83 -31.65 -5.88
N LYS A 229 4.54 -32.17 -6.89
CA LYS A 229 5.12 -33.51 -6.80
C LYS A 229 6.40 -33.46 -5.97
N GLY A 230 6.46 -34.26 -4.91
CA GLY A 230 7.70 -34.58 -4.19
C GLY A 230 8.10 -36.04 -4.40
N ASP A 231 9.22 -36.43 -3.77
CA ASP A 231 9.83 -37.75 -3.95
C ASP A 231 8.93 -38.92 -3.53
N LYS A 232 8.07 -38.69 -2.52
CA LYS A 232 7.17 -39.70 -1.94
C LYS A 232 5.70 -39.52 -2.33
N GLY A 233 5.39 -38.65 -3.30
CA GLY A 233 4.03 -38.37 -3.75
C GLY A 233 3.68 -36.89 -3.76
N ASP A 234 2.38 -36.58 -3.75
CA ASP A 234 1.91 -35.19 -3.72
C ASP A 234 2.16 -34.54 -2.35
N VAL A 235 2.75 -33.35 -2.38
CA VAL A 235 3.16 -32.57 -1.20
C VAL A 235 2.39 -31.24 -1.19
N PRO A 236 1.70 -30.89 -0.09
CA PRO A 236 1.09 -29.58 0.11
C PRO A 236 2.11 -28.43 0.03
N THR A 237 1.70 -27.36 -0.65
CA THR A 237 2.40 -26.08 -0.60
C THR A 237 1.89 -25.25 0.58
N LEU A 238 2.58 -24.15 0.89
CA LEU A 238 2.11 -23.17 1.88
C LEU A 238 0.68 -22.73 1.58
N ALA A 239 0.39 -22.35 0.32
CA ALA A 239 -0.97 -21.97 -0.10
C ALA A 239 -1.96 -23.10 0.15
N GLY A 240 -1.61 -24.34 -0.21
CA GLY A 240 -2.47 -25.50 0.04
C GLY A 240 -2.78 -25.69 1.53
N ILE A 241 -1.77 -25.57 2.39
CA ILE A 241 -1.92 -25.72 3.84
C ILE A 241 -2.79 -24.59 4.41
N VAL A 242 -2.48 -23.32 4.12
CA VAL A 242 -3.23 -22.17 4.63
C VAL A 242 -4.69 -22.15 4.18
N LEU A 243 -4.97 -22.59 2.95
CA LEU A 243 -6.33 -22.57 2.40
C LEU A 243 -7.16 -23.79 2.81
N PHE A 244 -6.54 -24.98 2.88
CA PHE A 244 -7.27 -26.25 2.96
C PHE A 244 -6.81 -27.18 4.08
N GLY A 245 -5.77 -26.84 4.84
CA GLY A 245 -5.27 -27.66 5.94
C GLY A 245 -6.31 -27.85 7.05
N LYS A 246 -6.33 -29.03 7.66
CA LYS A 246 -7.12 -29.32 8.88
C LYS A 246 -6.62 -28.47 10.04
N ASP A 247 -5.31 -28.44 10.22
CA ASP A 247 -4.63 -27.61 11.20
C ASP A 247 -3.31 -27.08 10.60
N PRO A 248 -3.36 -25.91 9.94
CA PRO A 248 -2.16 -25.30 9.37
C PRO A 248 -1.08 -24.97 10.40
N SER A 249 -1.44 -24.84 11.68
CA SER A 249 -0.50 -24.42 12.74
C SER A 249 0.56 -25.46 13.05
N ILE A 250 0.32 -26.73 12.71
CA ILE A 250 1.29 -27.82 12.82
C ILE A 250 2.52 -27.54 11.94
N PHE A 251 2.29 -27.04 10.73
CA PHE A 251 3.35 -26.78 9.75
C PHE A 251 3.82 -25.33 9.80
N ILE A 252 2.93 -24.41 10.20
CA ILE A 252 3.16 -22.97 10.22
C ILE A 252 2.67 -22.42 11.57
N PRO A 253 3.46 -22.56 12.65
CA PRO A 253 3.02 -22.17 14.00
C PRO A 253 2.52 -20.72 14.12
N GLU A 254 3.06 -19.82 13.30
CA GLU A 254 2.69 -18.40 13.29
C GLU A 254 1.50 -18.07 12.36
N HIS A 255 0.89 -19.07 11.72
CA HIS A 255 -0.37 -18.92 11.00
C HIS A 255 -1.55 -18.81 11.98
N ARG A 256 -1.61 -17.69 12.69
CA ARG A 256 -2.65 -17.37 13.66
C ARG A 256 -3.00 -15.89 13.66
N ILE A 257 -4.23 -15.61 14.08
CA ILE A 257 -4.64 -14.27 14.50
C ILE A 257 -4.73 -14.29 16.03
N LEU A 258 -3.94 -13.45 16.69
CA LEU A 258 -4.11 -13.18 18.12
C LEU A 258 -5.17 -12.08 18.26
N ALA A 259 -6.38 -12.48 18.65
CA ALA A 259 -7.49 -11.57 18.87
C ALA A 259 -7.57 -11.18 20.34
N GLU A 260 -7.54 -9.87 20.63
CA GLU A 260 -7.54 -9.34 21.99
C GLU A 260 -8.52 -8.16 22.11
N CYS A 261 -9.27 -8.11 23.20
CA CYS A 261 -10.19 -7.02 23.51
C CYS A 261 -9.88 -6.45 24.90
N PHE A 262 -9.69 -5.14 24.95
CA PHE A 262 -9.27 -4.40 26.13
C PHE A 262 -10.41 -3.51 26.64
N GLY A 263 -10.55 -3.39 27.96
CA GLY A 263 -11.60 -2.57 28.60
C GLY A 263 -11.35 -1.06 28.54
N GLY A 264 -10.18 -0.65 28.02
CA GLY A 264 -9.77 0.75 27.92
C GLY A 264 -8.71 0.94 26.85
N THR A 265 -7.94 2.03 26.95
CA THR A 265 -6.86 2.36 26.03
C THR A 265 -5.54 2.44 26.78
N PRO A 266 -4.39 2.10 26.15
CA PRO A 266 -3.08 2.24 26.78
C PRO A 266 -2.83 3.68 27.27
N GLU A 267 -3.30 4.67 26.50
CA GLU A 267 -3.15 6.09 26.83
C GLU A 267 -3.92 6.50 28.10
N ASN A 268 -4.98 5.77 28.46
CA ASN A 268 -5.77 6.01 29.66
C ASN A 268 -5.35 5.09 30.83
N GLY A 269 -4.16 4.48 30.74
CA GLY A 269 -3.61 3.63 31.80
C GLY A 269 -4.23 2.22 31.88
N ALA A 270 -5.01 1.80 30.87
CA ALA A 270 -5.47 0.43 30.81
C ALA A 270 -4.28 -0.50 30.58
N SER A 271 -4.14 -1.53 31.42
CA SER A 271 -3.10 -2.54 31.24
C SER A 271 -3.29 -3.23 29.89
N THR A 272 -2.28 -3.15 29.04
CA THR A 272 -2.20 -3.92 27.79
C THR A 272 -2.01 -5.41 28.03
N ASP A 273 -1.80 -5.83 29.29
CA ASP A 273 -1.62 -7.23 29.67
C ASP A 273 -2.94 -7.89 30.12
N LYS A 274 -4.00 -7.10 30.33
CA LYS A 274 -5.30 -7.60 30.80
C LYS A 274 -6.40 -7.33 29.79
N THR A 275 -6.82 -8.39 29.10
CA THR A 275 -8.03 -8.38 28.29
C THR A 275 -9.27 -8.43 29.18
N ILE A 276 -10.42 -7.99 28.64
CA ILE A 276 -11.72 -8.28 29.27
C ILE A 276 -11.97 -9.79 29.27
N GLY A 277 -12.78 -10.31 30.19
CA GLY A 277 -13.15 -11.74 30.38
C GLY A 277 -12.66 -12.73 29.31
N ASN A 278 -13.52 -13.09 28.36
CA ASN A 278 -13.22 -13.96 27.21
C ASN A 278 -12.58 -13.22 26.01
N GLY A 279 -12.03 -12.02 26.25
CA GLY A 279 -11.47 -11.11 25.27
C GLY A 279 -10.07 -11.46 24.79
N LYS A 280 -9.64 -12.73 24.88
CA LYS A 280 -8.39 -13.21 24.28
C LYS A 280 -8.62 -14.53 23.57
N LYS A 281 -8.24 -14.62 22.30
CA LYS A 281 -8.39 -15.84 21.50
C LYS A 281 -7.25 -15.99 20.49
N ASN A 282 -6.60 -17.15 20.50
CA ASN A 282 -5.77 -17.58 19.38
C ASN A 282 -6.69 -18.20 18.32
N ILE A 283 -6.82 -17.53 17.19
CA ILE A 283 -7.60 -18.01 16.06
C ILE A 283 -6.63 -18.70 15.11
N THR A 284 -6.85 -19.99 14.87
CA THR A 284 -6.07 -20.84 13.97
C THR A 284 -7.02 -21.63 13.07
N GLY A 285 -6.50 -22.24 12.01
CA GLY A 285 -7.27 -23.01 11.05
C GLY A 285 -7.05 -22.50 9.62
N PRO A 286 -7.80 -23.01 8.64
CA PRO A 286 -7.72 -22.52 7.27
C PRO A 286 -8.29 -21.10 7.15
N LEU A 287 -7.82 -20.34 6.15
CA LEU A 287 -8.11 -18.92 5.93
C LEU A 287 -9.60 -18.55 6.09
N PHE A 288 -10.51 -19.35 5.53
CA PHE A 288 -11.95 -19.10 5.60
C PHE A 288 -12.50 -19.18 7.03
N GLU A 289 -12.11 -20.21 7.80
CA GLU A 289 -12.57 -20.40 9.17
C GLU A 289 -11.95 -19.37 10.11
N MET A 290 -10.70 -18.98 9.87
CA MET A 290 -10.06 -17.87 10.60
C MET A 290 -10.82 -16.56 10.40
N THR A 291 -11.21 -16.26 9.14
CA THR A 291 -11.99 -15.06 8.81
C THR A 291 -13.32 -15.04 9.54
N LYS A 292 -14.07 -16.15 9.50
CA LYS A 292 -15.36 -16.28 10.19
C LYS A 292 -15.21 -16.14 11.71
N THR A 293 -14.22 -16.82 12.28
CA THR A 293 -13.97 -16.80 13.73
C THR A 293 -13.55 -15.41 14.21
N ALA A 294 -12.79 -14.66 13.41
CA ALA A 294 -12.44 -13.28 13.71
C ALA A 294 -13.65 -12.34 13.62
N GLU A 295 -14.53 -12.51 12.63
CA GLU A 295 -15.78 -11.76 12.53
C GLU A 295 -16.72 -12.06 13.72
N ASP A 296 -16.79 -13.31 14.17
CA ASP A 296 -17.57 -13.69 15.34
C ASP A 296 -16.97 -13.10 16.63
N PHE A 297 -15.64 -13.15 16.79
CA PHE A 297 -14.96 -12.49 17.90
C PHE A 297 -15.26 -10.99 17.93
N TYR A 298 -15.23 -10.32 16.78
CA TYR A 298 -15.61 -8.92 16.65
C TYR A 298 -17.04 -8.67 17.14
N LYS A 299 -18.02 -9.43 16.62
CA LYS A 299 -19.45 -9.29 16.98
C LYS A 299 -19.72 -9.48 18.46
N THR A 300 -18.98 -10.39 19.10
CA THR A 300 -19.15 -10.69 20.53
C THR A 300 -18.59 -9.58 21.44
N HIS A 301 -17.50 -8.92 21.04
CA HIS A 301 -16.77 -8.02 21.93
C HIS A 301 -16.97 -6.53 21.62
N ILE A 302 -17.39 -6.16 20.41
CA ILE A 302 -17.59 -4.76 20.08
C ILE A 302 -18.84 -4.19 20.75
N ARG A 303 -18.77 -2.92 21.16
CA ARG A 303 -19.97 -2.23 21.65
C ARG A 303 -21.00 -2.09 20.54
N LYS A 304 -22.27 -2.16 20.94
CA LYS A 304 -23.37 -1.76 20.09
C LYS A 304 -23.71 -0.30 20.35
N VAL A 305 -23.96 0.44 19.29
CA VAL A 305 -24.33 1.84 19.32
C VAL A 305 -25.79 1.98 18.90
N PRO A 306 -26.57 2.83 19.60
CA PRO A 306 -27.95 3.05 19.23
C PRO A 306 -28.04 3.80 17.90
N LEU A 307 -28.77 3.22 16.94
CA LEU A 307 -29.11 3.89 15.69
C LEU A 307 -30.40 4.69 15.88
N ILE A 308 -30.32 6.00 15.70
CA ILE A 308 -31.48 6.89 15.72
C ILE A 308 -31.93 7.11 14.26
N LYS A 309 -33.08 6.55 13.87
CA LYS A 309 -33.73 6.84 12.60
C LYS A 309 -34.94 7.74 12.88
N GLY A 310 -34.82 9.03 12.53
CA GLY A 310 -35.85 10.03 12.85
C GLY A 310 -35.98 10.26 14.36
N PHE A 311 -37.18 10.08 14.93
CA PHE A 311 -37.43 10.23 16.37
C PHE A 311 -37.46 8.90 17.14
N GLN A 312 -37.21 7.77 16.47
CA GLN A 312 -37.22 6.45 17.10
C GLN A 312 -35.79 5.88 17.16
N ARG A 313 -35.45 5.32 18.33
CA ARG A 313 -34.26 4.48 18.51
C ARG A 313 -34.62 3.11 17.96
N VAL A 314 -34.13 2.80 16.75
CA VAL A 314 -34.67 1.67 15.98
C VAL A 314 -33.91 0.37 16.25
N ASP A 315 -32.59 0.39 16.43
CA ASP A 315 -31.81 -0.82 16.77
C ASP A 315 -30.44 -0.48 17.37
N GLU A 316 -29.85 -1.44 18.09
CA GLU A 316 -28.45 -1.44 18.49
C GLU A 316 -27.58 -2.05 17.37
N GLU A 317 -26.94 -1.22 16.55
CA GLU A 317 -26.00 -1.67 15.51
C GLU A 317 -24.57 -1.81 16.07
N LEU A 318 -23.74 -2.64 15.44
CA LEU A 318 -22.32 -2.73 15.76
C LEU A 318 -21.66 -1.38 15.44
N GLU A 319 -20.68 -0.95 16.25
CA GLU A 319 -20.03 0.35 16.03
C GLU A 319 -19.37 0.47 14.65
N TYR A 320 -18.73 -0.60 14.16
CA TYR A 320 -18.08 -0.64 12.86
C TYR A 320 -18.85 -1.57 11.90
N PRO A 321 -18.86 -1.28 10.59
CA PRO A 321 -19.45 -2.19 9.61
C PRO A 321 -18.72 -3.54 9.59
N LYS A 322 -19.46 -4.65 9.65
CA LYS A 322 -18.87 -6.00 9.62
C LYS A 322 -18.08 -6.27 8.33
N GLU A 323 -18.47 -5.61 7.24
CA GLU A 323 -17.81 -5.65 5.94
C GLU A 323 -16.40 -5.09 6.00
N VAL A 324 -16.20 -3.98 6.72
CA VAL A 324 -14.88 -3.35 6.91
C VAL A 324 -13.97 -4.26 7.72
N ILE A 325 -14.50 -4.89 8.78
CA ILE A 325 -13.74 -5.83 9.60
C ILE A 325 -13.32 -7.05 8.79
N ARG A 326 -14.25 -7.62 8.01
CA ARG A 326 -13.96 -8.76 7.14
C ARG A 326 -12.89 -8.42 6.11
N GLU A 327 -13.03 -7.29 5.41
CA GLU A 327 -12.06 -6.82 4.42
C GLU A 327 -10.67 -6.65 5.05
N ALA A 328 -10.57 -6.03 6.23
CA ALA A 328 -9.30 -5.82 6.91
C ALA A 328 -8.64 -7.14 7.36
N ILE A 329 -9.43 -8.10 7.88
CA ILE A 329 -8.91 -9.43 8.27
C ILE A 329 -8.49 -10.25 7.06
N VAL A 330 -9.28 -10.27 5.99
CA VAL A 330 -8.93 -10.99 4.75
C VAL A 330 -7.69 -10.38 4.13
N ASN A 331 -7.58 -9.05 4.07
CA ASN A 331 -6.38 -8.38 3.58
C ASN A 331 -5.16 -8.71 4.43
N ALA A 332 -5.29 -8.79 5.76
CA ALA A 332 -4.20 -9.22 6.62
C ALA A 332 -3.75 -10.66 6.29
N LEU A 333 -4.68 -11.62 6.21
CA LEU A 333 -4.37 -13.02 5.90
C LEU A 333 -3.76 -13.20 4.49
N VAL A 334 -4.34 -12.54 3.49
CA VAL A 334 -3.91 -12.66 2.08
C VAL A 334 -2.58 -11.98 1.83
N HIS A 335 -2.31 -10.83 2.46
CA HIS A 335 -1.10 -10.04 2.23
C HIS A 335 -0.03 -10.23 3.30
N ARG A 336 -0.22 -11.14 4.27
CA ARG A 336 0.78 -11.50 5.28
C ARG A 336 2.07 -11.97 4.63
N ASP A 337 3.20 -11.52 5.16
CA ASP A 337 4.49 -12.10 4.82
C ASP A 337 4.71 -13.41 5.57
N TYR A 338 4.62 -14.53 4.85
CA TYR A 338 4.75 -15.85 5.44
C TYR A 338 6.18 -16.28 5.78
N ARG A 339 7.19 -15.47 5.42
CA ARG A 339 8.60 -15.70 5.79
C ARG A 339 8.91 -15.20 7.19
N LEU A 340 8.08 -14.30 7.73
CA LEU A 340 8.27 -13.71 9.06
C LEU A 340 7.60 -14.56 10.14
N GLY A 341 8.29 -14.68 11.28
CA GLY A 341 7.82 -15.41 12.48
C GLY A 341 6.78 -14.67 13.33
N GLY A 342 6.08 -13.67 12.79
CA GLY A 342 5.08 -12.89 13.51
C GLY A 342 3.65 -13.33 13.22
N HIS A 343 2.73 -13.15 14.16
CA HIS A 343 1.29 -13.41 13.93
C HIS A 343 0.55 -12.12 13.54
N ILE A 344 -0.69 -12.26 13.06
CA ILE A 344 -1.58 -11.11 12.88
C ILE A 344 -2.15 -10.74 14.26
N SER A 345 -1.98 -9.51 14.69
CA SER A 345 -2.63 -9.02 15.92
C SER A 345 -3.94 -8.34 15.54
N PHE A 346 -5.05 -8.74 16.17
CA PHE A 346 -6.36 -8.14 16.02
C PHE A 346 -6.85 -7.61 17.36
N GLN A 347 -6.65 -6.32 17.60
CA GLN A 347 -6.85 -5.69 18.91
C GLN A 347 -8.05 -4.74 18.88
N ILE A 348 -8.98 -4.94 19.82
CA ILE A 348 -10.16 -4.11 20.01
C ILE A 348 -9.96 -3.31 21.30
N PHE A 349 -9.82 -2.00 21.17
CA PHE A 349 -9.80 -1.06 22.29
C PHE A 349 -11.14 -0.34 22.39
N ARG A 350 -11.32 0.41 23.48
CA ARG A 350 -12.54 1.21 23.68
C ARG A 350 -12.78 2.24 22.57
N ASP A 351 -11.72 2.80 22.00
CA ASP A 351 -11.79 3.93 21.08
C ASP A 351 -11.34 3.61 19.64
N ARG A 352 -10.83 2.39 19.39
CA ARG A 352 -10.31 1.98 18.08
C ARG A 352 -10.13 0.46 17.98
N ILE A 353 -10.08 -0.01 16.74
CA ILE A 353 -9.60 -1.35 16.38
C ILE A 353 -8.25 -1.21 15.70
N VAL A 354 -7.29 -2.06 16.06
CA VAL A 354 -5.96 -2.10 15.46
C VAL A 354 -5.68 -3.49 14.92
N ILE A 355 -5.33 -3.58 13.64
CA ILE A 355 -4.88 -4.81 13.01
C ILE A 355 -3.41 -4.61 12.62
N LYS A 356 -2.52 -5.43 13.20
CA LYS A 356 -1.09 -5.46 12.83
C LYS A 356 -0.81 -6.71 12.00
N ASN A 357 -0.29 -6.53 10.80
CA ASN A 357 0.00 -7.59 9.84
C ASN A 357 1.51 -7.69 9.57
N PRO A 358 2.13 -8.88 9.68
CA PRO A 358 3.54 -9.07 9.33
C PRO A 358 3.84 -8.71 7.87
N GLY A 359 4.90 -7.95 7.65
CA GLY A 359 5.36 -7.52 6.33
C GLY A 359 5.06 -6.05 6.03
N SER A 360 5.76 -5.49 5.04
CA SER A 360 5.57 -4.13 4.55
C SER A 360 4.50 -4.07 3.45
N ILE A 361 4.23 -2.86 2.98
CA ILE A 361 3.38 -2.65 1.80
C ILE A 361 4.18 -2.94 0.54
N LEU A 362 3.55 -3.57 -0.45
CA LEU A 362 4.18 -3.79 -1.76
C LEU A 362 4.20 -2.49 -2.57
N ARG A 363 5.36 -2.17 -3.14
CA ARG A 363 5.48 -1.10 -4.15
C ARG A 363 4.58 -1.41 -5.37
N PRO A 364 4.01 -0.38 -6.03
CA PRO A 364 4.29 1.05 -5.87
C PRO A 364 3.49 1.73 -4.73
N ASN A 365 2.76 0.99 -3.91
CA ASN A 365 2.02 1.58 -2.80
C ASN A 365 2.96 2.04 -1.67
N THR A 366 2.58 3.11 -0.99
CA THR A 366 3.22 3.64 0.23
C THR A 366 2.15 3.91 1.28
N ILE A 367 2.53 4.17 2.53
CA ILE A 367 1.58 4.57 3.57
C ILE A 367 0.79 5.81 3.19
N GLU A 368 1.40 6.79 2.52
CA GLU A 368 0.72 7.99 2.04
C GLU A 368 -0.36 7.63 1.03
N ARG A 369 -0.05 6.78 0.05
CA ARG A 369 -1.01 6.31 -0.96
C ARG A 369 -2.16 5.51 -0.36
N MET A 370 -1.87 4.69 0.64
CA MET A 370 -2.88 3.93 1.38
C MET A 370 -3.84 4.86 2.12
N ASN A 371 -3.30 5.89 2.80
CA ASN A 371 -4.08 6.90 3.51
C ASN A 371 -4.82 7.87 2.59
N SER A 372 -4.33 8.10 1.36
CA SER A 372 -5.04 8.86 0.32
C SER A 372 -5.99 7.99 -0.51
N PHE A 373 -6.08 6.69 -0.22
CA PHE A 373 -6.87 5.69 -0.94
C PHE A 373 -6.55 5.60 -2.45
N ASP A 374 -5.35 6.03 -2.87
CA ASP A 374 -4.82 5.94 -4.23
C ASP A 374 -3.90 4.71 -4.35
N VAL A 375 -4.50 3.53 -4.20
CA VAL A 375 -3.78 2.26 -4.16
C VAL A 375 -3.77 1.57 -5.53
N THR A 376 -2.59 1.10 -5.93
CA THR A 376 -2.41 0.21 -7.07
C THR A 376 -2.60 -1.24 -6.63
N PRO A 377 -3.37 -2.08 -7.36
CA PRO A 377 -3.52 -3.50 -7.01
C PRO A 377 -2.16 -4.21 -6.98
N ALA A 378 -1.74 -4.66 -5.81
CA ALA A 378 -0.50 -5.43 -5.64
C ALA A 378 -0.74 -6.59 -4.65
N ARG A 379 -0.46 -7.82 -5.06
CA ARG A 379 -0.76 -9.03 -4.26
C ARG A 379 0.54 -9.70 -3.82
N ARG A 380 0.73 -9.91 -2.52
CA ARG A 380 1.91 -10.60 -1.98
C ARG A 380 1.86 -12.10 -2.21
N ASN A 381 0.68 -12.67 -2.00
CA ASN A 381 0.39 -14.08 -2.19
C ASN A 381 -0.72 -14.23 -3.25
N PRO A 382 -0.38 -14.14 -4.56
CA PRO A 382 -1.35 -14.20 -5.65
C PRO A 382 -2.25 -15.46 -5.68
N ILE A 383 -1.71 -16.63 -5.35
CA ILE A 383 -2.47 -17.91 -5.32
C ILE A 383 -3.48 -17.87 -4.16
N ILE A 384 -3.06 -17.43 -2.98
CA ILE A 384 -3.95 -17.26 -1.82
C ILE A 384 -5.03 -16.22 -2.11
N ALA A 385 -4.65 -15.08 -2.71
CA ALA A 385 -5.56 -14.01 -3.10
C ALA A 385 -6.60 -14.48 -4.13
N GLU A 386 -6.17 -15.25 -5.14
CA GLU A 386 -7.09 -15.81 -6.13
C GLU A 386 -8.08 -16.77 -5.47
N ALA A 387 -7.62 -17.66 -4.58
CA ALA A 387 -8.51 -18.55 -3.85
C ALA A 387 -9.53 -17.77 -3.00
N ALA A 388 -9.09 -16.73 -2.28
CA ALA A 388 -9.97 -15.87 -1.47
C ALA A 388 -11.01 -15.12 -2.33
N GLU A 389 -10.60 -14.59 -3.50
CA GLU A 389 -11.50 -13.99 -4.50
C GLU A 389 -12.57 -14.99 -4.95
N LYS A 390 -12.16 -16.22 -5.26
CA LYS A 390 -13.06 -17.30 -5.67
C LYS A 390 -14.04 -17.75 -4.57
N MET A 391 -13.67 -17.57 -3.31
CA MET A 391 -14.53 -17.84 -2.17
C MET A 391 -15.45 -16.66 -1.82
N MET A 392 -15.45 -15.59 -2.64
CA MET A 392 -16.18 -14.35 -2.38
C MET A 392 -15.80 -13.69 -1.04
N LEU A 393 -14.56 -13.90 -0.58
CA LEU A 393 -14.04 -13.28 0.64
C LEU A 393 -13.46 -11.89 0.39
N MET A 394 -13.05 -11.60 -0.85
CA MET A 394 -12.51 -10.30 -1.27
C MET A 394 -12.84 -10.01 -2.74
N GLU A 395 -12.80 -8.73 -3.13
CA GLU A 395 -13.07 -8.30 -4.50
C GLU A 395 -11.81 -8.27 -5.39
N LYS A 396 -11.99 -8.52 -6.70
CA LYS A 396 -10.91 -8.54 -7.70
C LYS A 396 -10.33 -7.16 -8.04
N LYS A 397 -11.12 -6.09 -7.88
CA LYS A 397 -10.91 -4.80 -8.57
C LYS A 397 -10.02 -3.79 -7.84
N GLY A 398 -9.36 -4.19 -6.74
CA GLY A 398 -8.52 -3.27 -5.95
C GLY A 398 -9.32 -2.19 -5.20
N ARG A 399 -10.62 -2.40 -5.04
CA ARG A 399 -11.56 -1.44 -4.42
C ARG A 399 -11.68 -1.61 -2.90
N GLY A 400 -11.13 -2.67 -2.32
CA GLY A 400 -11.26 -2.99 -0.90
C GLY A 400 -10.91 -1.84 0.05
N ILE A 401 -9.77 -1.20 -0.14
CA ILE A 401 -9.32 -0.07 0.71
C ILE A 401 -10.20 1.18 0.53
N PRO A 402 -10.46 1.67 -0.69
CA PRO A 402 -11.44 2.75 -0.90
C PRO A 402 -12.82 2.44 -0.33
N ASP A 403 -13.33 1.22 -0.54
CA ASP A 403 -14.66 0.83 -0.10
C ASP A 403 -14.73 0.74 1.44
N MET A 404 -13.65 0.34 2.13
CA MET A 404 -13.56 0.44 3.60
C MET A 404 -13.79 1.89 4.07
N SER A 405 -13.16 2.86 3.40
CA SER A 405 -13.35 4.28 3.71
C SER A 405 -14.79 4.73 3.50
N ASP A 406 -15.40 4.34 2.36
CA ASP A 406 -16.79 4.68 2.06
C ASP A 406 -17.76 4.09 3.08
N GLN A 407 -17.57 2.85 3.52
CA GLN A 407 -18.44 2.19 4.51
C GLN A 407 -18.29 2.80 5.91
N LEU A 408 -17.06 3.14 6.34
CA LEU A 408 -16.84 3.84 7.61
C LEU A 408 -17.50 5.21 7.62
N GLN A 409 -17.37 5.98 6.54
CA GLN A 409 -17.98 7.29 6.43
C GLN A 409 -19.51 7.22 6.46
N LYS A 410 -20.13 6.19 5.86
CA LYS A 410 -21.59 5.96 5.97
C LYS A 410 -22.04 5.69 7.42
N TYR A 411 -21.17 5.13 8.25
CA TYR A 411 -21.40 4.90 9.67
C TYR A 411 -21.11 6.13 10.54
N GLY A 412 -20.71 7.25 9.91
CA GLY A 412 -20.29 8.46 10.59
C GLY A 412 -18.92 8.33 11.27
N LEU A 413 -18.08 7.39 10.79
CA LEU A 413 -16.73 7.16 11.27
C LEU A 413 -15.71 7.79 10.33
N ARG A 414 -14.54 8.16 10.87
CA ARG A 414 -13.42 8.62 10.03
C ARG A 414 -12.84 7.46 9.20
N PRO A 415 -12.20 7.76 8.05
CA PRO A 415 -11.51 6.76 7.25
C PRO A 415 -10.44 5.96 8.02
N PRO A 416 -10.06 4.76 7.52
CA PRO A 416 -9.04 3.96 8.17
C PRO A 416 -7.68 4.65 8.05
N ASN A 417 -6.84 4.47 9.08
CA ASN A 417 -5.48 4.99 9.10
C ASN A 417 -4.47 3.86 8.97
N PHE A 418 -3.56 3.98 8.00
CA PHE A 418 -2.47 3.06 7.76
C PHE A 418 -1.16 3.62 8.35
N ALA A 419 -0.39 2.76 9.00
CA ALA A 419 0.95 3.06 9.53
C ALA A 419 1.88 1.85 9.37
N TYR A 420 3.18 2.06 9.52
CA TYR A 420 4.18 0.99 9.46
C TYR A 420 5.21 1.14 10.59
N ASP A 421 5.42 0.07 11.37
CA ASP A 421 6.41 0.01 12.46
C ASP A 421 7.34 -1.22 12.37
N GLY A 422 7.44 -1.82 11.17
CA GLY A 422 7.93 -3.19 10.95
C GLY A 422 6.79 -4.15 10.64
N TYR A 423 5.57 -3.81 11.05
CA TYR A 423 4.32 -4.43 10.64
C TYR A 423 3.46 -3.38 9.94
N LEU A 424 2.67 -3.80 8.96
CA LEU A 424 1.59 -2.97 8.44
C LEU A 424 0.49 -2.86 9.50
N ILE A 425 0.17 -1.65 9.91
CA ILE A 425 -0.85 -1.36 10.91
C ILE A 425 -2.05 -0.70 10.23
N VAL A 426 -3.23 -1.28 10.43
CA VAL A 426 -4.52 -0.67 10.06
C VAL A 426 -5.24 -0.28 11.34
N THR A 427 -5.58 1.00 11.49
CA THR A 427 -6.33 1.51 12.63
C THR A 427 -7.69 2.01 12.18
N LEU A 428 -8.75 1.46 12.77
CA LEU A 428 -10.13 1.90 12.58
C LEU A 428 -10.53 2.65 13.86
N TYR A 429 -10.72 3.96 13.77
CA TYR A 429 -11.09 4.77 14.93
C TYR A 429 -12.59 4.77 15.16
N GLY A 430 -12.98 4.67 16.43
CA GLY A 430 -14.38 4.72 16.85
C GLY A 430 -14.93 6.12 16.88
N ARG A 431 -16.20 6.25 17.31
CA ARG A 431 -16.91 7.54 17.33
C ARG A 431 -16.20 8.61 18.18
N GLU A 432 -15.61 8.20 19.30
CA GLU A 432 -14.90 9.10 20.23
C GLU A 432 -13.66 9.75 19.59
N LYS A 433 -13.03 9.05 18.65
CA LYS A 433 -11.84 9.51 17.90
C LYS A 433 -12.17 9.97 16.48
N THR A 434 -13.45 10.14 16.18
CA THR A 434 -13.95 10.63 14.89
C THR A 434 -14.36 12.11 14.99
N PRO A 435 -13.76 12.99 14.17
CA PRO A 435 -14.14 14.39 14.12
C PRO A 435 -15.64 14.58 13.81
N PRO A 436 -16.32 15.57 14.40
CA PRO A 436 -17.73 15.89 14.15
C PRO A 436 -18.10 15.92 12.68
N GLU A 437 -17.19 16.38 11.84
CA GLU A 437 -17.41 16.55 10.40
C GLU A 437 -17.86 15.24 9.71
N TYR A 438 -17.42 14.07 10.18
CA TYR A 438 -17.86 12.77 9.66
C TYR A 438 -19.17 12.28 10.28
N ARG A 439 -19.51 12.75 11.49
CA ARG A 439 -20.71 12.32 12.24
C ARG A 439 -21.97 13.09 11.84
N ILE A 440 -21.81 14.30 11.32
CA ILE A 440 -22.92 15.16 10.92
C ILE A 440 -23.56 14.63 9.63
N GLN A 441 -24.88 14.49 9.62
CA GLN A 441 -25.65 14.13 8.43
C GLN A 441 -25.36 15.09 7.26
N LYS A 442 -25.33 14.56 6.04
CA LYS A 442 -24.88 15.27 4.84
C LYS A 442 -25.68 16.56 4.60
N GLU A 443 -26.97 16.54 4.90
CA GLU A 443 -27.90 17.67 4.79
C GLU A 443 -27.47 18.82 5.69
N PHE A 444 -27.20 18.54 6.97
CA PHE A 444 -26.69 19.55 7.90
C PHE A 444 -25.31 20.04 7.51
N ARG A 445 -24.40 19.13 7.13
CA ARG A 445 -23.04 19.48 6.70
C ARG A 445 -23.05 20.48 5.55
N SER A 446 -23.92 20.29 4.56
CA SER A 446 -24.05 21.19 3.41
C SER A 446 -24.53 22.62 3.78
N SER A 447 -25.20 22.75 4.93
CA SER A 447 -25.69 24.03 5.43
C SER A 447 -24.69 24.79 6.29
N LEU A 448 -23.57 24.17 6.70
CA LEU A 448 -22.57 24.77 7.58
C LEU A 448 -21.49 25.51 6.79
N THR A 449 -20.98 26.59 7.38
CA THR A 449 -19.77 27.25 6.86
C THR A 449 -18.51 26.53 7.33
N ASP A 450 -17.39 26.72 6.62
CA ASP A 450 -16.08 26.18 7.03
C ASP A 450 -15.71 26.59 8.46
N ARG A 451 -16.05 27.82 8.86
CA ARG A 451 -15.81 28.29 10.23
C ARG A 451 -16.66 27.52 11.25
N GLN A 452 -17.93 27.27 10.96
CA GLN A 452 -18.82 26.49 11.83
C GLN A 452 -18.34 25.05 11.98
N LEU A 453 -17.86 24.43 10.90
CA LEU A 453 -17.23 23.11 10.95
C LEU A 453 -15.97 23.12 11.82
N LYS A 454 -15.09 24.12 11.65
CA LYS A 454 -13.90 24.28 12.48
C LYS A 454 -14.23 24.53 13.96
N ILE A 455 -15.31 25.26 14.26
CA ILE A 455 -15.80 25.44 15.64
C ILE A 455 -16.24 24.11 16.23
N LEU A 456 -16.97 23.26 15.49
CA LEU A 456 -17.35 21.94 15.97
C LEU A 456 -16.12 21.08 16.28
N ASN A 457 -15.11 21.09 15.41
CA ASN A 457 -13.85 20.39 15.66
C ASN A 457 -13.11 20.96 16.88
N PHE A 458 -13.12 22.27 17.07
CA PHE A 458 -12.53 22.90 18.25
C PHE A 458 -13.25 22.49 19.56
N ILE A 459 -14.60 22.41 19.54
CA ILE A 459 -15.38 21.91 20.67
C ILE A 459 -15.02 20.45 20.98
N TRP A 460 -14.88 19.63 19.93
CA TRP A 460 -14.52 18.24 20.07
C TRP A 460 -13.14 18.06 20.71
N GLU A 461 -12.14 18.82 20.26
CA GLU A 461 -10.77 18.76 20.78
C GLU A 461 -10.66 19.22 22.25
N GLN A 462 -11.39 20.27 22.62
CA GLN A 462 -11.33 20.84 23.97
C GLN A 462 -12.34 20.22 24.94
N GLY A 463 -13.30 19.43 24.44
CA GLY A 463 -14.43 18.88 25.19
C GLY A 463 -15.52 19.90 25.53
N ARG A 464 -15.15 21.15 25.80
CA ARG A 464 -16.04 22.30 25.95
C ARG A 464 -15.36 23.58 25.49
N VAL A 465 -16.13 24.54 24.99
CA VAL A 465 -15.61 25.88 24.68
C VAL A 465 -16.60 26.96 25.08
N ASN A 466 -16.13 28.18 25.30
CA ASN A 466 -16.97 29.37 25.47
C ASN A 466 -16.75 30.40 24.35
N SER A 467 -17.57 31.46 24.31
CA SER A 467 -17.48 32.48 23.27
C SER A 467 -16.15 33.24 23.26
N GLU A 468 -15.48 33.39 24.40
CA GLU A 468 -14.19 34.09 24.47
C GLU A 468 -13.07 33.25 23.85
N GLU A 469 -13.02 31.95 24.16
CA GLU A 469 -12.07 31.00 23.58
C GLU A 469 -12.26 30.90 22.06
N THR A 470 -13.50 30.83 21.58
CA THR A 470 -13.80 30.81 20.14
C THR A 470 -13.40 32.12 19.46
N THR A 471 -13.69 33.27 20.07
CA THR A 471 -13.27 34.58 19.55
C THR A 471 -11.75 34.65 19.40
N LYS A 472 -11.00 34.23 20.42
CA LYS A 472 -9.52 34.21 20.38
C LYS A 472 -8.98 33.23 19.33
N LYS A 473 -9.54 32.03 19.24
CA LYS A 473 -9.06 30.97 18.34
C LYS A 473 -9.26 31.30 16.86
N PHE A 474 -10.38 31.94 16.53
CA PHE A 474 -10.78 32.20 15.14
C PHE A 474 -10.64 33.66 14.71
N ASP A 475 -10.16 34.54 15.60
CA ASP A 475 -10.03 35.98 15.38
C ASP A 475 -11.34 36.61 14.88
N ILE A 476 -12.43 36.39 15.62
CA ILE A 476 -13.77 36.87 15.29
C ILE A 476 -14.42 37.61 16.44
N THR A 477 -15.34 38.53 16.12
CA THR A 477 -16.10 39.24 17.17
C THR A 477 -16.96 38.28 18.00
N ARG A 478 -17.26 38.67 19.24
CA ARG A 478 -18.14 37.90 20.13
C ARG A 478 -19.54 37.72 19.54
N GLU A 479 -20.04 38.71 18.80
CA GLU A 479 -21.33 38.63 18.11
C GLU A 479 -21.30 37.57 17.01
N THR A 480 -20.24 37.52 16.20
CA THR A 480 -20.04 36.47 15.19
C THR A 480 -19.98 35.08 15.80
N ALA A 481 -19.21 34.89 16.88
CA ALA A 481 -19.16 33.62 17.60
C ALA A 481 -20.54 33.19 18.12
N ASN A 482 -21.31 34.13 18.69
CA ASN A 482 -22.67 33.87 19.17
C ASN A 482 -23.66 33.58 18.03
N GLN A 483 -23.47 34.14 16.84
CA GLN A 483 -24.27 33.80 15.65
C GLN A 483 -23.98 32.37 15.17
N ASP A 484 -22.70 31.98 15.12
CA ASP A 484 -22.31 30.61 14.80
C ASP A 484 -22.88 29.61 15.81
N PHE A 485 -22.76 29.88 17.12
CA PHE A 485 -23.38 29.04 18.15
C PHE A 485 -24.89 28.97 18.05
N ARG A 486 -25.59 30.08 17.79
CA ARG A 486 -27.05 30.08 17.60
C ARG A 486 -27.47 29.13 16.48
N LYS A 487 -26.76 29.13 15.36
CA LYS A 487 -27.03 28.22 14.25
C LYS A 487 -26.73 26.77 14.63
N LEU A 488 -25.59 26.50 15.24
CA LEU A 488 -25.21 25.15 15.67
C LEU A 488 -26.17 24.57 16.73
N LEU A 489 -26.66 25.39 17.67
CA LEU A 489 -27.70 25.02 18.64
C LEU A 489 -29.03 24.71 17.95
N LYS A 490 -29.44 25.54 16.99
CA LYS A 490 -30.68 25.34 16.23
C LYS A 490 -30.67 24.01 15.46
N LEU A 491 -29.50 23.60 14.98
CA LEU A 491 -29.29 22.31 14.30
C LEU A 491 -29.08 21.15 15.27
N GLY A 492 -29.07 21.39 16.59
CA GLY A 492 -28.84 20.35 17.60
C GLY A 492 -27.41 19.80 17.63
N LEU A 493 -26.45 20.44 16.96
CA LEU A 493 -25.07 19.95 16.83
C LEU A 493 -24.23 20.22 18.08
N ILE A 494 -24.66 21.18 18.90
CA ILE A 494 -24.03 21.54 20.18
C ILE A 494 -25.10 21.72 21.24
N GLU A 495 -24.73 21.55 22.50
CA GLU A 495 -25.54 21.85 23.67
C GLU A 495 -24.95 23.00 24.46
N LYS A 496 -25.81 23.93 24.90
CA LYS A 496 -25.44 25.00 25.82
C LYS A 496 -25.53 24.50 27.26
N LYS A 497 -24.48 24.70 28.06
CA LYS A 497 -24.45 24.43 29.50
C LYS A 497 -24.04 25.69 30.27
N GLY A 498 -24.45 25.76 31.54
CA GLY A 498 -24.19 26.91 32.42
C GLY A 498 -24.98 28.17 32.06
N THR A 499 -24.85 29.20 32.89
CA THR A 499 -25.59 30.48 32.77
C THR A 499 -24.66 31.68 32.91
N GLY A 500 -25.01 32.79 32.26
CA GLY A 500 -24.25 34.05 32.33
C GLY A 500 -22.78 33.90 31.94
N ARG A 501 -21.86 34.29 32.84
CA ARG A 501 -20.41 34.21 32.62
C ARG A 501 -19.87 32.77 32.60
N ALA A 502 -20.63 31.80 33.13
CA ALA A 502 -20.25 30.39 33.15
C ALA A 502 -20.85 29.60 31.96
N THR A 503 -21.37 30.28 30.93
CA THR A 503 -21.87 29.61 29.73
C THR A 503 -20.74 28.99 28.91
N TYR A 504 -20.90 27.71 28.58
CA TYR A 504 -20.04 26.98 27.65
C TYR A 504 -20.87 26.06 26.75
N TYR A 505 -20.26 25.58 25.69
CA TYR A 505 -20.85 24.73 24.67
C TYR A 505 -20.09 23.42 24.59
N ILE A 506 -20.83 22.32 24.51
CA ILE A 506 -20.32 20.97 24.26
C ILE A 506 -20.95 20.43 22.98
N LEU A 507 -20.38 19.37 22.39
CA LEU A 507 -21.04 18.69 21.27
C LEU A 507 -22.38 18.11 21.73
N GLY A 508 -23.39 18.21 20.86
CA GLY A 508 -24.65 17.49 21.01
C GLY A 508 -24.46 16.00 20.71
N ASN A 509 -25.53 15.23 20.84
CA ASN A 509 -25.54 13.83 20.47
C ASN A 509 -25.61 13.68 18.93
N ILE A 510 -24.44 13.79 18.28
CA ILE A 510 -24.22 13.73 16.83
C ILE A 510 -23.48 12.48 16.39
#